data_AF-A0ABD0RSV0-F1
#
_entry.id   AF-A0ABD0RSV0-F1
#
_cell.length_a   1.000
_cell.length_b   1.000
_cell.length_c   1.000
_cell.angle_alpha   90.00
_cell.angle_beta   90.00
_cell.angle_gamma   90.00
#
_symmetry.space_group_name_H-M   'P 1'
#
loop_
_entity.id
_entity.type
_entity.pdbx_description
1 polymer ?
#
loop_
_entity_poly.entity_id
_entity_poly.type
_entity_poly.pdbx_seq_one_letter_code
_entity_poly.pdbx_strand_id
1 'polypeptide(L)' 'VYAIGGYDGQSCLSNVEVYDSFSNRWTEVAPMKEAVSCPAVTTCAGKLFIIGGEPYENSYSNK' A
#
# COMPACT_ATOMS: atom_id res chain seq x y z
N VAL A 1 -10.83 4.80 -7.50
CA VAL A 1 -9.34 4.93 -7.51
C VAL A 1 -8.81 4.20 -6.30
N TYR A 2 -7.61 3.61 -6.36
CA TYR A 2 -6.99 2.92 -5.22
C TYR A 2 -5.72 3.63 -4.78
N ALA A 3 -5.55 3.78 -3.47
CA ALA A 3 -4.30 4.12 -2.81
C ALA A 3 -3.85 2.88 -2.03
N ILE A 4 -2.60 2.44 -2.23
CA ILE A 4 -2.10 1.16 -1.73
C ILE A 4 -0.72 1.36 -1.12
N GLY A 5 -0.58 1.04 0.17
CA GLY A 5 0.69 1.13 0.90
C GLY A 5 1.23 2.55 1.01
N GLY A 6 2.56 2.68 0.98
CA GLY A 6 3.25 3.97 1.06
C GLY A 6 3.90 4.22 2.42
N TYR A 7 4.12 5.49 2.75
CA TYR A 7 4.77 5.94 3.97
C TYR A 7 4.06 7.19 4.50
N ASP A 8 3.65 7.18 5.77
CA ASP A 8 2.90 8.27 6.41
C ASP A 8 3.79 9.34 7.07
N GLY A 9 5.12 9.19 6.95
CA GLY A 9 6.08 10.03 7.67
C GLY A 9 6.70 9.33 8.88
N GLN A 10 6.11 8.23 9.36
CA GLN A 10 6.58 7.45 10.50
C GLN A 10 6.84 5.99 10.17
N SER A 11 5.96 5.35 9.39
CA SER A 11 6.02 3.92 9.11
C SER A 11 5.55 3.59 7.70
N CYS A 12 5.99 2.44 7.18
CA CYS A 12 5.38 1.89 5.97
C CYS A 12 3.94 1.49 6.26
N LEU A 13 3.07 1.65 5.27
CA LEU A 13 1.65 1.35 5.38
C LEU A 13 1.33 0.03 4.69
N SER A 14 0.44 -0.75 5.30
CA SER A 14 -0.22 -1.91 4.66
C SER A 14 -1.65 -1.59 4.21
N ASN A 15 -2.15 -0.40 4.55
CA ASN A 15 -3.51 0.02 4.25
C ASN A 15 -3.75 0.09 2.75
N VAL A 16 -4.99 -0.21 2.37
CA VAL A 16 -5.49 -0.02 1.02
C VAL A 16 -6.79 0.74 1.13
N GLU A 17 -6.91 1.84 0.40
CA GLU A 17 -8.10 2.67 0.39
C GLU A 17 -8.65 2.79 -1.02
N VAL A 18 -9.97 2.77 -1.13
CA VAL A 18 -10.70 3.00 -2.38
C VAL A 18 -11.45 4.33 -2.29
N TYR A 19 -11.27 5.16 -3.31
CA TYR A 19 -12.05 6.37 -3.50
C TYR A 19 -13.33 6.06 -4.26
N ASP A 20 -14.46 6.37 -3.62
CA ASP A 20 -15.79 6.43 -4.23
C ASP A 20 -16.10 7.87 -4.64
N SER A 21 -16.23 8.10 -5.95
CA SER A 21 -16.54 9.41 -6.53
C SER A 21 -17.97 9.86 -6.28
N PHE A 22 -18.92 8.95 -6.02
CA PHE A 22 -20.31 9.31 -5.79
C PHE A 22 -20.51 9.91 -4.39
N SER A 23 -19.91 9.28 -3.38
CA SER A 23 -19.94 9.79 -2.01
C SER A 23 -18.81 10.78 -1.69
N ASN A 24 -17.85 10.94 -2.61
CA ASN A 24 -16.64 11.74 -2.44
C ASN A 24 -15.87 11.37 -1.17
N ARG A 25 -15.66 10.07 -0.96
CA ARG A 25 -15.02 9.54 0.24
C ARG A 25 -14.01 8.46 -0.09
N TRP A 26 -12.96 8.40 0.72
CA TRP A 26 -12.07 7.25 0.79
C TRP A 26 -12.64 6.26 1.81
N THR A 27 -12.52 4.98 1.51
CA THR A 27 -12.91 3.88 2.40
C THR A 27 -11.80 2.86 2.42
N GLU A 28 -11.41 2.45 3.61
CA GLU A 28 -10.42 1.40 3.80
C GLU A 28 -10.99 0.04 3.35
N VAL A 29 -10.19 -0.74 2.64
CA VAL A 29 -10.51 -2.10 2.19
C VAL A 29 -9.50 -3.10 2.76
N ALA A 30 -9.57 -4.36 2.35
CA ALA A 30 -8.67 -5.40 2.84
C ALA A 30 -7.19 -4.95 2.68
N PRO A 31 -6.40 -4.95 3.78
CA PRO A 31 -5.03 -4.49 3.74
C PRO A 31 -4.11 -5.50 3.04
N MET A 32 -2.91 -5.04 2.69
CA MET A 32 -1.81 -5.92 2.28
C MET A 32 -1.33 -6.76 3.45
N LYS A 33 -0.69 -7.90 3.15
CA LYS A 33 -0.09 -8.75 4.18
C LYS A 33 1.12 -8.12 4.86
N GLU A 34 1.85 -7.29 4.11
CA GLU A 34 3.07 -6.63 4.55
C GLU A 34 2.95 -5.15 4.25
N ALA A 35 3.47 -4.33 5.15
CA ALA A 35 3.56 -2.89 4.97
C ALA A 35 4.78 -2.55 4.10
N VAL A 36 4.56 -1.85 2.99
CA VAL A 36 5.63 -1.52 2.03
C VAL A 36 5.57 -0.07 1.59
N SER A 37 6.74 0.56 1.51
CA SER A 37 6.90 1.87 0.87
C SER A 37 7.41 1.73 -0.56
N CYS A 38 7.05 2.71 -1.39
CA CYS A 38 7.43 2.77 -2.81
C CYS A 38 7.15 1.49 -3.64
N PRO A 39 6.02 0.78 -3.46
CA PRO A 39 5.76 -0.40 -4.29
C PRO A 39 5.43 -0.03 -5.73
N ALA A 40 5.73 -0.92 -6.68
CA ALA A 40 5.16 -0.85 -8.01
C ALA A 40 3.77 -1.51 -8.02
N VAL A 41 2.78 -0.85 -8.63
CA VAL A 41 1.41 -1.37 -8.73
C VAL A 41 1.01 -1.52 -10.19
N THR A 42 0.43 -2.67 -10.55
CA THR A 42 -0.10 -2.93 -11.89
C THR A 42 -1.43 -3.68 -11.83
N THR A 43 -2.19 -3.66 -12.93
CA THR A 43 -3.44 -4.41 -13.07
C THR A 43 -3.26 -5.58 -14.04
N CYS A 44 -3.81 -6.74 -13.69
CA CYS A 44 -3.87 -7.90 -14.59
C CYS A 44 -5.11 -8.73 -14.26
N ALA A 45 -5.88 -9.12 -15.29
CA ALA A 45 -7.08 -9.95 -15.16
C ALA A 45 -8.08 -9.49 -14.07
N GLY A 46 -8.34 -8.18 -13.99
CA GLY A 46 -9.27 -7.60 -13.01
C GLY A 46 -8.75 -7.57 -11.57
N LYS A 47 -7.45 -7.79 -11.36
CA LYS A 47 -6.79 -7.76 -10.05
C LYS A 47 -5.67 -6.72 -10.02
N LEU A 48 -5.40 -6.21 -8.83
CA LEU A 48 -4.25 -5.35 -8.54
C LEU A 48 -3.10 -6.23 -8.04
N PHE A 49 -1.92 -5.98 -8.59
CA PHE A 49 -0.67 -6.63 -8.21
C PHE A 49 0.28 -5.58 -7.67
N ILE A 50 0.83 -5.86 -6.50
CA ILE A 50 1.81 -5.04 -5.80
C ILE A 50 3.13 -5.80 -5.84
N ILE A 51 4.18 -5.19 -6.38
CA ILE A 51 5.47 -5.84 -6.65
C ILE A 51 6.59 -4.97 -6.09
N GLY A 52 7.47 -5.59 -5.30
CA GLY A 52 8.60 -4.91 -4.67
C GLY A 52 8.16 -3.90 -3.61
N GLY A 53 9.01 -2.90 -3.39
CA GLY A 53 8.89 -1.95 -2.29
C GLY A 53 9.81 -2.29 -1.12
N GLU A 54 9.93 -1.36 -0.19
CA GLU A 54 10.79 -1.49 0.99
C GLU A 54 9.92 -1.71 2.23
N PRO A 55 10.06 -2.85 2.93
CA PRO A 55 9.38 -3.07 4.19
C PRO A 55 10.03 -2.22 5.29
N TYR A 56 9.22 -1.66 6.20
CA TYR A 56 9.74 -1.02 7.41
C TYR A 56 10.09 -2.09 8.45
N GLU A 57 11.21 -2.78 8.23
CA GLU A 57 11.98 -3.37 9.31
C GLU A 57 13.29 -2.61 9.43
N ASN A 58 13.78 -2.45 10.65
CA ASN A 58 15.08 -1.88 10.99
C ASN A 58 16.23 -2.59 10.25
N SER A 59 16.40 -2.33 8.95
CA SER A 59 17.49 -2.86 8.13
C SER A 59 18.83 -2.16 8.44
N TYR A 60 18.85 -1.21 9.38
CA TYR A 60 20.04 -0.71 10.06
C TYR A 60 20.39 -1.48 11.36
N SER A 61 19.68 -2.56 11.69
CA SER A 61 20.19 -3.55 12.65
C SER A 61 21.36 -4.28 11.99
N ASN A 62 22.58 -3.79 12.24
CA ASN A 62 23.87 -4.37 11.85
C ASN A 62 23.80 -5.90 11.67
N LYS A 63 23.96 -6.37 10.44
CA LYS A 63 24.45 -7.71 10.16
C LYS A 63 25.97 -7.70 10.21
#